data_AF-A0A2A5T2M9-F1
#
_entry.id   AF-A0A2A5T2M9-F1
#
_cell.length_a   1.000
_cell.length_b   1.000
_cell.length_c   1.000
_cell.angle_alpha   90.00
_cell.angle_beta   90.00
_cell.angle_gamma   90.00
#
_symmetry.space_group_name_H-M   'P 1'
#
loop_
_entity.id
_entity.type
_entity.pdbx_description
1 polymer ?
#
loop_
_entity_poly.entity_id
_entity_poly.type
_entity_poly.pdbx_seq_one_letter_code
_entity_poly.pdbx_strand_id
1 'polypeptide(L)'
;MQKPNVEAATRWVWLLSGSDVIYQTIRYRHHEETAKAILDKQCYAIVITDQCGSYNWLDPTRHQFWWAHVTRNLQQISEYSDGGLTSHIGKCLILFCHTVFQIQHCYE
;
A
#
# COMPACT_ATOMS: atom_id res chain seq x y z
N MET A 1 9.62 35.15 -0.67
CA MET A 1 9.43 33.69 -0.49
C MET A 1 8.14 33.50 0.28
N GLN A 2 7.06 33.13 -0.40
CA GLN A 2 5.72 33.00 0.19
C GLN A 2 5.64 31.70 1.00
N LYS A 3 5.31 31.78 2.29
CA LYS A 3 5.02 30.57 3.09
C LYS A 3 3.78 29.91 2.48
N PRO A 4 3.82 28.62 2.12
CA PRO A 4 2.63 27.94 1.61
C PRO A 4 1.59 27.86 2.73
N ASN A 5 0.34 28.11 2.36
CA ASN A 5 -0.83 28.08 3.23
C ASN A 5 -0.89 26.74 3.98
N VAL A 6 -0.74 26.77 5.31
CA VAL A 6 -0.52 25.57 6.14
C VAL A 6 -1.80 24.73 6.30
N GLU A 7 -2.97 25.33 6.07
CA GLU A 7 -4.29 24.74 6.37
C GLU A 7 -4.83 23.76 5.30
N ALA A 8 -4.30 23.76 4.07
CA ALA A 8 -4.80 22.93 2.98
C ALA A 8 -3.78 21.89 2.45
N ALA A 9 -2.67 21.68 3.15
CA ALA A 9 -1.63 20.78 2.68
C ALA A 9 -1.95 19.33 3.12
N THR A 10 -2.04 18.40 2.16
CA THR A 10 -2.22 16.96 2.40
C THR A 10 -1.23 16.46 3.47
N ARG A 11 -1.74 15.71 4.44
CA ARG A 11 -0.95 15.04 5.47
C ARG A 11 -1.13 13.53 5.32
N TRP A 12 -0.05 12.82 5.58
CA TRP A 12 -0.03 11.36 5.51
C TRP A 12 -0.01 10.81 6.93
N VAL A 13 -0.98 9.96 7.22
CA VAL A 13 -1.01 9.15 8.44
C VAL A 13 -0.18 7.91 8.16
N TRP A 14 0.84 7.69 8.98
CA TRP A 14 1.64 6.48 8.99
C TRP A 14 1.21 5.62 10.16
N LEU A 15 0.94 4.36 9.89
CA LEU A 15 0.59 3.35 10.87
C LEU A 15 1.52 2.16 10.69
N LEU A 16 2.24 1.81 11.76
CA LEU A 16 3.02 0.58 11.86
C LEU A 16 2.39 -0.27 12.96
N SER A 17 1.99 -1.49 12.61
CA SER A 17 1.39 -2.43 13.55
C SER A 17 2.28 -3.66 13.67
N GLY A 18 2.70 -3.98 14.88
CA GLY A 18 3.35 -5.24 15.23
C GLY A 18 2.50 -6.07 16.20
N SER A 19 3.06 -7.16 16.72
CA SER A 19 2.43 -8.00 17.75
C SER A 19 2.23 -7.27 19.07
N ASP A 20 3.23 -6.50 19.49
CA ASP A 20 3.30 -5.94 20.85
C ASP A 20 3.04 -4.43 20.90
N VAL A 21 3.25 -3.73 19.78
CA VAL A 21 3.20 -2.27 19.71
C VAL A 21 2.55 -1.82 18.40
N ILE A 22 1.71 -0.79 18.51
CA ILE A 22 1.20 -0.01 17.40
C ILE A 22 1.82 1.38 17.49
N TYR A 23 2.43 1.83 16.39
CA TYR A 23 2.99 3.17 16.26
C TYR A 23 2.23 3.94 15.19
N GLN A 24 1.80 5.16 15.53
CA GLN A 24 1.12 6.06 14.59
C GLN A 24 1.77 7.43 14.59
N THR A 25 1.93 8.02 13.41
CA THR A 25 2.44 9.39 13.30
C THR A 25 1.92 10.10 12.06
N ILE A 26 1.84 11.43 12.12
CA ILE A 26 1.40 12.27 11.00
C ILE A 26 2.63 12.97 10.42
N ARG A 27 2.81 12.89 9.10
CA ARG A 27 3.92 13.53 8.38
C ARG A 27 3.43 14.27 7.14
N TYR A 28 4.22 15.26 6.74
CA TYR A 28 3.94 16.08 5.57
C TYR A 28 4.17 15.35 4.25
N ARG A 29 4.99 14.30 4.26
CA ARG A 29 5.44 13.61 3.04
C ARG A 29 5.29 12.11 3.20
N HIS A 30 4.89 11.46 2.12
CA HIS A 30 4.97 10.02 1.94
C HIS A 30 6.19 9.70 1.07
N HIS A 31 7.32 9.42 1.68
CA HIS A 31 8.57 9.19 0.96
C HIS A 31 9.49 8.23 1.72
N GLU A 32 10.44 7.66 0.98
CA GLU A 32 11.38 6.63 1.42
C GLU A 32 12.09 6.97 2.74
N GLU A 33 12.55 8.20 2.94
CA GLU A 33 13.25 8.57 4.18
C GLU A 33 12.35 8.49 5.41
N THR A 34 11.05 8.80 5.26
CA THR A 34 10.08 8.64 6.35
C THR A 34 9.80 7.17 6.61
N ALA A 35 9.71 6.34 5.56
CA ALA A 35 9.55 4.90 5.72
C ALA A 35 10.75 4.30 6.47
N LYS A 36 11.99 4.66 6.11
CA LYS A 36 13.22 4.22 6.80
C LYS A 36 13.38 4.75 8.23
N ALA A 37 12.75 5.88 8.54
CA ALA A 37 12.77 6.41 9.91
C ALA A 37 11.77 5.67 10.82
N ILE A 38 10.69 5.13 10.25
CA ILE A 38 9.65 4.38 10.97
C ILE A 38 10.03 2.90 11.06
N LEU A 39 10.44 2.32 9.93
CA LEU A 39 10.98 0.98 9.83
C LEU A 39 12.49 1.10 9.99
N ASP A 40 12.99 0.76 11.18
CA ASP A 40 14.44 0.73 11.42
C ASP A 40 15.15 -0.01 10.27
N LYS A 41 16.32 0.49 9.85
CA LYS A 41 17.08 -0.06 8.72
C LYS A 41 17.48 -1.53 8.93
N GLN A 42 17.52 -1.98 10.18
CA GLN A 42 17.81 -3.37 10.57
C GLN A 42 16.54 -4.18 10.86
N CYS A 43 15.37 -3.77 10.38
CA CYS A 43 14.17 -4.58 10.54
C CYS A 43 14.35 -5.95 9.85
N TYR A 44 14.35 -7.03 10.64
CA TYR A 44 14.44 -8.40 10.14
C TYR A 44 13.06 -9.05 9.94
N ALA A 45 11.97 -8.36 10.28
CA ALA A 45 10.62 -8.86 10.13
C ALA A 45 10.18 -8.91 8.67
N ILE A 46 9.14 -9.72 8.40
CA ILE A 46 8.35 -9.58 7.18
C ILE A 46 7.57 -8.27 7.30
N VAL A 47 7.73 -7.40 6.30
CA VAL A 47 7.06 -6.10 6.28
C VAL A 47 5.97 -6.14 5.24
N ILE A 48 4.74 -5.88 5.67
CA ILE A 48 3.56 -5.80 4.80
C ILE A 48 3.24 -4.32 4.60
N THR A 49 3.28 -3.83 3.36
CA THR A 49 3.02 -2.41 3.05
C THR A 49 1.99 -2.27 1.93
N ASP A 50 1.59 -1.03 1.66
CA ASP A 50 0.96 -0.71 0.37
C ASP A 50 1.97 -0.84 -0.79
N GLN A 51 1.47 -0.82 -2.02
CA GLN A 51 2.30 -0.89 -3.23
C GLN A 51 2.87 0.49 -3.58
N CYS A 52 3.58 1.14 -2.64
CA CYS A 52 4.23 2.42 -2.86
C CYS A 52 5.75 2.26 -3.08
N GLY A 53 6.31 3.01 -4.02
CA GLY A 53 7.75 3.01 -4.31
C GLY A 53 8.64 3.44 -3.13
N SER A 54 8.07 4.06 -2.08
CA SER A 54 8.79 4.42 -0.85
C SER A 54 9.37 3.21 -0.10
N TYR A 55 8.95 2.00 -0.45
CA TYR A 55 9.35 0.74 0.18
C TYR A 55 10.28 -0.12 -0.69
N ASN A 56 10.67 0.35 -1.89
CA ASN A 56 11.48 -0.43 -2.85
C ASN A 56 12.89 -0.79 -2.34
N TRP A 57 13.33 -0.19 -1.24
CA TRP A 57 14.60 -0.50 -0.58
C TRP A 57 14.52 -1.72 0.35
N LEU A 58 13.31 -2.22 0.65
CA LEU A 58 13.12 -3.42 1.42
C LEU A 58 13.58 -4.64 0.62
N ASP A 59 14.07 -5.65 1.34
CA ASP A 59 14.43 -6.93 0.74
C ASP A 59 13.18 -7.61 0.15
N PRO A 60 13.16 -7.93 -1.16
CA PRO A 60 12.00 -8.54 -1.82
C PRO A 60 11.55 -9.87 -1.20
N THR A 61 12.45 -10.60 -0.54
CA THR A 61 12.11 -11.87 0.13
C THR A 61 11.31 -11.66 1.42
N ARG A 62 11.32 -10.44 1.97
CA ARG A 62 10.68 -10.06 3.23
C ARG A 62 9.63 -8.96 3.06
N HIS A 63 9.50 -8.40 1.86
CA HIS A 63 8.52 -7.37 1.54
C HIS A 63 7.29 -7.99 0.90
N GLN A 64 6.16 -7.89 1.59
CA GLN A 64 4.87 -8.35 1.09
C GLN A 64 3.93 -7.16 0.88
N PHE A 65 2.96 -7.32 -0.01
CA PHE A 65 1.93 -6.31 -0.24
C PHE A 65 0.66 -6.65 0.53
N TRP A 66 0.06 -5.63 1.13
CA TRP A 66 -1.23 -5.79 1.77
C TRP A 66 -2.31 -6.03 0.71
N TRP A 67 -2.98 -7.17 0.81
CA TRP A 67 -4.04 -7.59 -0.10
C TRP A 67 -5.09 -6.51 -0.37
N ALA A 68 -5.53 -5.80 0.67
CA ALA A 68 -6.53 -4.74 0.53
C ALA A 68 -6.07 -3.58 -0.39
N HIS A 69 -4.77 -3.28 -0.42
CA HIS A 69 -4.22 -2.29 -1.36
C HIS A 69 -4.11 -2.85 -2.77
N VAL A 70 -3.69 -4.11 -2.91
CA VAL A 70 -3.67 -4.77 -4.22
C VAL A 70 -5.05 -4.77 -4.84
N THR A 71 -6.08 -5.21 -4.11
CA THR A 71 -7.46 -5.23 -4.59
C THR A 71 -7.96 -3.83 -4.97
N ARG A 72 -7.64 -2.80 -4.17
CA ARG A 72 -8.03 -1.41 -4.47
C ARG A 72 -7.37 -0.88 -5.73
N ASN A 73 -6.09 -1.18 -5.95
CA ASN A 73 -5.38 -0.78 -7.17
C ASN A 73 -6.00 -1.47 -8.40
N LEU A 74 -6.31 -2.76 -8.29
CA LEU A 74 -7.00 -3.50 -9.35
C LEU A 74 -8.40 -2.92 -9.63
N GLN A 75 -9.15 -2.54 -8.59
CA GLN A 75 -10.44 -1.84 -8.70
C GLN A 75 -10.31 -0.56 -9.54
N GLN A 76 -9.34 0.29 -9.22
CA GLN A 76 -9.09 1.51 -9.99
C GLN A 76 -8.76 1.25 -11.46
N ILE A 77 -7.99 0.19 -11.76
CA ILE A 77 -7.71 -0.22 -13.14
C ILE A 77 -8.99 -0.68 -13.85
N SER A 78 -9.87 -1.41 -13.16
CA SER A 78 -11.14 -1.89 -13.74
C SER A 78 -12.15 -0.76 -14.02
N GLU A 79 -12.05 0.32 -13.25
CA GLU A 79 -12.90 1.52 -13.34
C GLU A 79 -12.27 2.60 -14.22
N TYR A 80 -11.18 2.27 -14.90
CA TYR A 80 -10.46 3.23 -15.74
C TYR A 80 -11.39 3.80 -16.82
N SER A 81 -11.41 5.14 -16.89
CA SER A 81 -12.50 5.93 -17.49
C SER A 81 -12.68 5.77 -19.00
N ASP A 82 -11.71 5.21 -19.70
CA ASP A 82 -11.80 4.95 -21.15
C ASP A 82 -12.66 3.72 -21.49
N GLY A 83 -12.98 2.87 -20.50
CA GLY A 83 -13.73 1.62 -20.70
C GLY A 83 -13.03 0.62 -21.63
N GLY A 84 -11.79 0.89 -22.04
CA GLY A 84 -11.06 0.17 -23.07
C GLY A 84 -10.35 -1.06 -22.55
N LEU A 85 -9.27 -1.45 -23.23
CA LEU A 85 -8.48 -2.65 -22.89
C LEU A 85 -8.02 -2.64 -21.43
N THR A 86 -7.60 -1.49 -20.90
CA THR A 86 -7.19 -1.31 -19.50
C THR A 86 -8.30 -1.69 -18.52
N SER A 87 -9.50 -1.14 -18.71
CA SER A 87 -10.66 -1.46 -17.85
C SER A 87 -11.05 -2.94 -17.96
N HIS A 88 -10.99 -3.51 -19.18
CA HIS A 88 -11.29 -4.92 -19.40
C HIS A 88 -10.30 -5.84 -18.65
N ILE A 89 -9.00 -5.56 -18.75
CA ILE A 89 -7.96 -6.30 -18.02
C ILE A 89 -8.17 -6.15 -16.51
N GLY A 90 -8.46 -4.94 -16.02
CA GLY A 90 -8.73 -4.69 -14.60
C GLY A 90 -9.89 -5.54 -14.06
N LYS A 91 -11.00 -5.63 -14.81
CA LYS A 91 -12.16 -6.47 -14.45
C LYS A 91 -11.78 -7.95 -14.32
N CYS A 92 -11.00 -8.46 -15.27
CA CYS A 92 -10.50 -9.84 -15.21
C CYS A 92 -9.60 -10.08 -13.99
N LEU A 93 -8.67 -9.16 -13.72
CA LEU A 93 -7.76 -9.26 -12.57
C LEU A 93 -8.50 -9.26 -11.23
N ILE A 94 -9.53 -8.44 -11.09
CA ILE A 94 -10.39 -8.42 -9.90
C ILE A 94 -11.09 -9.75 -9.71
N LEU A 95 -11.67 -10.30 -10.77
CA LEU A 95 -12.33 -11.60 -10.70
C LEU A 95 -11.37 -12.69 -10.20
N PHE A 96 -10.14 -12.74 -10.73
CA PHE A 96 -9.12 -13.66 -10.23
C PHE A 96 -8.77 -13.40 -8.75
N CYS A 97 -8.61 -12.14 -8.36
CA CYS A 97 -8.36 -11.76 -6.97
C CYS A 97 -9.45 -12.30 -6.03
N HIS A 98 -10.73 -12.09 -6.36
CA HIS A 98 -11.84 -12.60 -5.56
C HIS A 98 -11.87 -14.14 -5.53
N THR A 99 -11.62 -14.80 -6.65
CA THR A 99 -11.57 -16.26 -6.72
C THR A 99 -10.48 -16.84 -5.81
N VAL A 100 -9.28 -16.26 -5.80
CA VAL A 100 -8.19 -16.69 -4.90
C VAL A 100 -8.62 -16.58 -3.44
N PHE A 101 -9.20 -15.43 -3.05
CA PHE A 101 -9.65 -15.22 -1.68
C PHE A 101 -10.78 -16.19 -1.27
N GLN A 102 -11.75 -16.41 -2.16
CA GLN A 102 -12.84 -17.35 -1.92
C GLN A 102 -12.33 -18.79 -1.77
N ILE A 103 -11.44 -19.23 -2.67
CA ILE A 103 -10.85 -20.57 -2.62
C ILE A 103 -10.06 -20.74 -1.33
N GLN A 104 -9.18 -19.80 -0.98
CA GLN A 104 -8.41 -19.87 0.27
C GLN A 104 -9.34 -20.02 1.47
N HIS A 105 -10.39 -19.18 1.56
CA HIS A 105 -11.35 -19.23 2.65
C HIS A 105 -12.16 -20.54 2.71
N CYS A 106 -12.37 -21.23 1.58
CA CYS A 106 -13.01 -22.54 1.56
C CYS A 106 -12.14 -23.68 2.09
N TYR A 107 -10.81 -23.51 2.11
CA TYR A 107 -9.85 -24.55 2.51
C TYR A 107 -9.14 -24.26 3.84
N GLU A 108 -9.43 -23.12 4.48
CA GLU A 108 -9.08 -22.80 5.87
C GLU A 108 -10.17 -23.26 6.85
#